data_AF-A0A0S8BEF5-F1
#
_entry.id   AF-A0A0S8BEF5-F1
#
_cell.length_a   1.000
_cell.length_b   1.000
_cell.length_c   1.000
_cell.angle_alpha   90.00
_cell.angle_beta   90.00
_cell.angle_gamma   90.00
#
_symmetry.space_group_name_H-M   'P 1'
#
loop_
_entity.id
_entity.type
_entity.pdbx_description
1 polymer ?
#
loop_
_entity_poly.entity_id
_entity_poly.type
_entity_poly.pdbx_seq_one_letter_code
_entity_poly.pdbx_strand_id
1 'polypeptide(L)'
;MILRFEEWLVGQQDREDLIGDLARVLSIQNADLKSSRIKLDEHKSWVDIVIRIAEPGYIPVFNDAWQEFLLAKQTAKDTLV
;
A
#
# COMPACT_ATOMS: atom_id res chain seq x y z
N MET A 1 -12.22 8.16 -10.65
CA MET A 1 -11.27 8.52 -9.57
C MET A 1 -10.10 7.54 -9.66
N ILE A 2 -8.83 7.97 -9.55
CA ILE A 2 -7.70 7.02 -9.53
C ILE A 2 -7.44 6.70 -8.06
N LEU A 3 -7.87 5.52 -7.61
CA LEU A 3 -7.53 5.02 -6.27
C LEU A 3 -6.02 4.78 -6.20
N ARG A 4 -5.34 5.42 -5.24
CA ARG A 4 -3.92 5.22 -4.95
C ARG A 4 -3.74 4.17 -3.87
N PHE A 5 -2.61 3.47 -3.90
CA PHE A 5 -2.30 2.43 -2.93
C PHE A 5 -2.19 3.01 -1.51
N GLU A 6 -1.61 4.22 -1.37
CA GLU A 6 -1.54 4.92 -0.08
C GLU A 6 -2.93 5.11 0.55
N GLU A 7 -3.87 5.63 -0.24
CA GLU A 7 -5.24 5.92 0.22
C GLU A 7 -5.99 4.64 0.58
N TRP A 8 -5.81 3.59 -0.24
CA TRP A 8 -6.41 2.29 0.03
C TRP A 8 -5.82 1.65 1.29
N LEU A 9 -4.49 1.71 1.46
CA LEU A 9 -3.77 1.14 2.58
C LEU A 9 -4.12 1.82 3.91
N VAL A 10 -4.32 3.16 3.91
CA VAL A 10 -4.82 3.88 5.09
C VAL A 10 -6.17 3.33 5.54
N GLY A 11 -7.06 2.98 4.60
CA GLY A 11 -8.34 2.34 4.91
C GLY A 11 -8.25 0.91 5.43
N GLN A 12 -7.06 0.29 5.41
CA GLN A 12 -6.84 -1.07 5.93
C GLN A 12 -6.35 -1.10 7.39
N GLN A 13 -6.08 0.06 8.01
CA GLN A 13 -5.50 0.14 9.36
C GLN A 13 -6.36 -0.47 10.47
N ASP A 14 -7.65 -0.63 10.25
CA ASP A 14 -8.58 -1.23 11.22
C ASP A 14 -8.62 -2.77 11.15
N ARG A 15 -7.91 -3.41 10.20
CA ARG A 15 -7.86 -4.88 10.08
C ARG A 15 -7.01 -5.50 11.18
N GLU A 16 -7.44 -6.65 11.70
CA GLU A 16 -6.69 -7.43 12.70
C GLU A 16 -5.75 -8.48 12.08
N ASP A 17 -5.57 -8.44 10.75
CA ASP A 17 -4.68 -9.34 10.02
C ASP A 17 -3.33 -8.71 9.69
N LEU A 18 -2.46 -9.49 9.06
CA LEU A 18 -1.13 -9.05 8.66
C LEU A 18 -1.15 -7.85 7.70
N ILE A 19 -2.20 -7.68 6.89
CA ILE A 19 -2.36 -6.52 6.00
C ILE A 19 -2.68 -5.28 6.84
N GLY A 20 -3.52 -5.40 7.86
CA GLY A 20 -3.77 -4.36 8.83
C GLY A 20 -2.53 -3.98 9.64
N ASP A 21 -1.73 -4.95 10.05
CA ASP A 21 -0.44 -4.72 10.70
C ASP A 21 0.52 -3.96 9.77
N LEU A 22 0.64 -4.42 8.53
CA LEU A 22 1.44 -3.75 7.50
C LEU A 22 0.97 -2.31 7.27
N ALA A 23 -0.34 -2.08 7.19
CA ALA A 23 -0.94 -0.75 7.01
C ALA A 23 -0.59 0.20 8.17
N ARG A 24 -0.65 -0.29 9.42
CA ARG A 24 -0.27 0.48 10.60
C ARG A 24 1.23 0.81 10.60
N VAL A 25 2.08 -0.18 10.36
CA VAL A 25 3.54 -0.01 10.31
C VAL A 25 3.94 0.99 9.23
N LEU A 26 3.40 0.83 8.03
CA LEU A 26 3.69 1.72 6.91
C LEU A 26 3.10 3.11 7.11
N SER A 27 1.91 3.26 7.71
CA SER A 27 1.36 4.58 8.01
C SER A 27 2.24 5.39 8.94
N ILE A 28 2.87 4.74 9.92
CA ILE A 28 3.79 5.39 10.87
C ILE A 28 5.08 5.81 10.16
N GLN A 29 5.64 4.94 9.31
CA GLN A 29 6.96 5.17 8.69
C GLN A 29 6.89 5.99 7.39
N ASN A 30 5.77 6.02 6.69
CA ASN A 30 5.59 6.81 5.47
C ASN A 30 5.38 8.31 5.75
N ALA A 31 5.04 8.67 6.99
CA ALA A 31 5.05 10.06 7.43
C ALA A 31 6.43 10.74 7.23
N ASP A 32 7.52 9.97 7.33
CA ASP A 32 8.90 10.44 7.13
C ASP A 32 9.30 10.50 5.63
N LEU A 33 8.65 9.70 4.77
CA LEU A 33 9.01 9.54 3.36
C LEU A 33 8.25 10.47 2.38
N LYS A 34 7.26 11.23 2.87
CA LYS A 34 6.43 12.16 2.10
C LYS A 34 7.18 13.27 1.33
N SER A 35 8.51 13.30 1.39
CA SER A 35 9.34 14.31 0.71
C SER A 35 9.74 13.98 -0.74
N SER A 36 9.64 12.73 -1.20
CA SER A 36 10.20 12.37 -2.52
C SER A 36 9.15 12.32 -3.64
N ARG A 37 8.95 13.47 -4.31
CA ARG A 37 8.19 13.64 -5.56
C ARG A 37 8.85 12.93 -6.76
N ILE A 38 8.93 11.60 -6.78
CA ILE A 38 9.40 10.89 -7.97
C ILE A 38 8.22 10.15 -8.60
N LYS A 39 7.94 10.49 -9.87
CA LYS A 39 7.01 9.77 -10.78
C LYS A 39 7.58 8.37 -11.12
N LEU A 40 7.91 7.58 -10.11
CA LEU A 40 8.25 6.18 -10.32
C LEU A 40 6.96 5.35 -10.28
N ASP A 41 7.00 4.19 -10.90
CA ASP A 41 6.00 3.13 -10.77
C ASP A 41 5.58 3.00 -9.29
N GLU A 42 4.28 3.15 -9.04
CA GLU A 42 3.69 3.13 -7.68
C GLU A 42 4.10 1.85 -6.97
N HIS A 43 4.06 0.71 -7.66
CA HIS A 43 4.46 -0.58 -7.09
C HIS A 43 5.94 -0.58 -6.67
N LYS A 44 6.84 -0.13 -7.55
CA LYS A 44 8.29 -0.13 -7.26
C LYS A 44 8.64 0.78 -6.09
N SER A 45 7.98 1.92 -6.00
CA SER A 45 8.16 2.87 -4.90
C SER A 45 7.78 2.22 -3.57
N TRP A 46 6.65 1.51 -3.54
CA TRP A 46 6.19 0.82 -2.33
C TRP A 46 7.02 -0.43 -1.99
N VAL A 47 7.51 -1.18 -2.97
CA VAL A 47 8.45 -2.29 -2.74
C VAL A 47 9.73 -1.78 -2.08
N ASP A 48 10.32 -0.69 -2.58
CA ASP A 48 11.52 -0.08 -1.98
C ASP A 48 11.27 0.35 -0.52
N ILE A 49 10.09 0.90 -0.24
CA ILE A 49 9.67 1.27 1.12
C ILE A 49 9.59 0.03 1.99
N VAL A 50 8.84 -0.99 1.59
CA VAL A 50 8.66 -2.24 2.35
C VAL A 50 9.98 -2.94 2.62
N ILE A 51 10.90 -2.99 1.65
CA ILE A 51 12.23 -3.57 1.82
C ILE A 51 13.06 -2.81 2.87
N ARG A 52 12.92 -1.47 2.93
CA ARG A 52 13.69 -0.62 3.87
C ARG A 52 13.12 -0.60 5.28
N ILE A 53 11.81 -0.74 5.40
CA ILE A 53 11.04 -0.41 6.60
C ILE A 53 10.54 -1.65 7.32
N ALA A 54 10.13 -2.66 6.56
CA ALA A 54 9.50 -3.83 7.11
C ALA A 54 10.52 -4.96 7.26
N GLU A 55 10.37 -5.77 8.30
CA GLU A 55 11.11 -7.03 8.40
C GLU A 55 10.87 -7.86 7.13
N PRO A 56 11.84 -8.68 6.67
CA PRO A 56 11.70 -9.47 5.44
C PRO A 56 10.41 -10.30 5.35
N GLY A 57 9.82 -10.65 6.50
CA GLY A 57 8.54 -11.35 6.63
C GLY A 57 7.31 -10.59 6.12
N TYR A 58 7.41 -9.28 5.87
CA TYR A 58 6.31 -8.46 5.35
C TYR A 58 6.27 -8.37 3.82
N ILE A 59 7.29 -8.85 3.10
CA ILE A 59 7.28 -8.88 1.62
C ILE A 59 6.11 -9.70 1.06
N PRO A 60 5.82 -10.92 1.57
CA PRO A 60 4.65 -11.68 1.13
C PRO A 60 3.34 -10.94 1.42
N VAL A 61 3.22 -10.34 2.60
CA VAL A 61 2.04 -9.58 3.03
C VAL A 61 1.80 -8.36 2.14
N PHE A 62 2.88 -7.68 1.73
CA PHE A 62 2.79 -6.58 0.78
C PHE A 62 2.30 -7.05 -0.60
N ASN A 63 2.79 -8.18 -1.09
CA ASN A 63 2.33 -8.72 -2.38
C ASN A 63 0.84 -9.05 -2.34
N ASP A 64 0.36 -9.65 -1.24
CA ASP A 64 -1.06 -9.95 -1.04
C ASP A 64 -1.90 -8.68 -0.98
N ALA A 65 -1.47 -7.69 -0.19
CA ALA A 65 -2.10 -6.37 -0.11
C ALA A 65 -2.14 -5.65 -1.47
N TRP A 66 -1.09 -5.79 -2.28
CA TRP A 66 -1.02 -5.20 -3.61
C TRP A 66 -2.04 -5.84 -4.58
N GLN A 67 -2.24 -7.17 -4.52
CA GLN A 67 -3.27 -7.83 -5.31
C GLN A 67 -4.67 -7.39 -4.92
N GLU A 68 -4.96 -7.31 -3.61
CA GLU A 68 -6.25 -6.80 -3.12
C GLU A 68 -6.51 -5.36 -3.58
N PHE A 69 -5.48 -4.51 -3.55
CA PHE A 69 -5.56 -3.16 -4.07
C PHE A 69 -5.85 -3.12 -5.58
N LEU A 70 -5.18 -3.93 -6.39
CA LEU A 70 -5.41 -3.97 -7.83
C LEU A 70 -6.85 -4.36 -8.15
N LEU A 71 -7.42 -5.32 -7.41
CA LEU A 71 -8.83 -5.70 -7.51
C LEU A 71 -9.74 -4.53 -7.12
N ALA A 72 -9.51 -3.89 -5.96
CA ALA A 72 -10.29 -2.74 -5.51
C ALA A 72 -10.21 -1.56 -6.50
N LYS A 73 -9.05 -1.31 -7.09
CA LYS A 73 -8.81 -0.27 -8.10
C LYS A 73 -9.56 -0.56 -9.40
N GLN A 74 -9.62 -1.82 -9.81
CA GLN A 74 -10.39 -2.25 -10.97
C GLN A 74 -11.90 -2.10 -10.70
N THR A 75 -12.40 -2.59 -9.56
CA THR A 75 -13.81 -2.41 -9.16
C THR A 75 -14.22 -0.94 -9.07
N ALA A 76 -13.36 -0.08 -8.51
CA ALA A 76 -13.61 1.36 -8.43
C ALA A 76 -13.63 2.03 -9.81
N LYS A 77 -12.94 1.46 -10.80
CA LYS A 77 -12.96 1.91 -12.19
C LYS A 77 -14.22 1.45 -12.92
N ASP A 78 -14.65 0.20 -12.69
CA ASP A 78 -15.86 -0.37 -13.31
C ASP A 78 -17.15 0.22 -12.74
N THR A 79 -17.19 0.59 -11.45
CA THR A 79 -18.38 1.22 -10.82
C THR A 79 -18.69 2.63 -11.35
N LEU A 80 -17.79 3.21 -12.15
CA LEU A 80 -17.92 4.53 -12.76
C LEU A 80 -18.30 4.47 -14.25
N VAL A 81 -18.61 3.29 -14.79
CA VAL A 81 -19.03 3.06 -16.19
C VAL A 81 -20.53 2.84 -16.28
#